data_AF-S9SET9-F1
#
_entry.id   AF-S9SET9-F1
#
_cell.length_a   1.000
_cell.length_b   1.000
_cell.length_c   1.000
_cell.angle_alpha   90.00
_cell.angle_beta   90.00
_cell.angle_gamma   90.00
#
_symmetry.space_group_name_H-M   'P 1'
#
loop_
_entity.id
_entity.type
_entity.pdbx_description
1 polymer ?
#
loop_
_entity_poly.entity_id
_entity_poly.type
_entity_poly.pdbx_seq_one_letter_code
_entity_poly.pdbx_strand_id
1 'polypeptide(L)'
;MTNVLFKTKNDITSWEKAYWYLRLLINTDRYGGFHQNTNKLRKTADFILDAYNTSKSELDNDVRVEILLSLLNQLIMEGLRGGTGKYYQSVDLFEELKKYLLTPKDFYVFGVVIRDILLPTNLAIQAVPTVEGFSFAKAYATSLLDVKKAKALSTLIREWDLLTEDMCLNREREIIIDLFNGVKEKFQNDVDPTELDVLLTATCQEFERRTSQKRKQRAGKDLESATSFILDYFGIKGADGPEHFTAGMEVDNWVKDKRGWYIGISLKRTLRERWKQTYTTEIGLLDRFKIKYVIHLINNDRDLSDSKISEMGSYRHLFFVADDSKVLEELQDHVAIGQYLFPMSSLITKLKELTTT
;
A
#
# COMPACT_ATOMS: atom_id res chain seq x y z
N MET A 1 30.97 13.40 -21.76
CA MET A 1 29.98 12.30 -21.70
C MET A 1 30.74 11.04 -21.36
N THR A 2 30.62 10.56 -20.13
CA THR A 2 31.12 9.23 -19.74
C THR A 2 30.33 8.20 -20.54
N ASN A 3 31.02 7.32 -21.27
CA ASN A 3 30.39 6.19 -21.95
C ASN A 3 29.67 5.35 -20.90
N VAL A 4 28.34 5.39 -20.90
CA VAL A 4 27.53 4.52 -20.04
C VAL A 4 27.56 3.14 -20.66
N LEU A 5 28.45 2.28 -20.16
CA LEU A 5 28.49 0.86 -20.50
C LEU A 5 27.36 0.15 -19.76
N PHE A 6 26.38 -0.35 -20.50
CA PHE A 6 25.35 -1.24 -19.96
C PHE A 6 25.98 -2.61 -19.64
N LYS A 7 25.83 -3.08 -18.40
CA LYS A 7 26.24 -4.43 -18.00
C LYS A 7 25.16 -5.46 -18.38
N THR A 8 25.56 -6.56 -19.01
CA THR A 8 24.73 -7.75 -19.19
C THR A 8 24.80 -8.66 -17.96
N LYS A 9 24.01 -9.75 -17.94
CA LYS A 9 24.00 -10.72 -16.82
C LYS A 9 25.35 -11.44 -16.64
N ASN A 10 26.16 -11.49 -17.68
CA ASN A 10 27.50 -12.07 -17.66
C ASN A 10 28.55 -11.08 -17.13
N ASP A 11 28.22 -9.78 -17.13
CA ASP A 11 29.13 -8.70 -16.73
C ASP A 11 28.98 -8.33 -15.24
N ILE A 12 28.05 -8.98 -14.53
CA ILE A 12 27.78 -8.74 -13.10
C ILE A 12 28.33 -9.87 -12.23
N THR A 13 28.90 -9.50 -11.08
CA THR A 13 29.45 -10.46 -10.10
C THR A 13 28.34 -11.32 -9.47
N SER A 14 28.71 -12.43 -8.84
CA SER A 14 27.74 -13.26 -8.11
C SER A 14 26.94 -12.47 -7.06
N TRP A 15 27.59 -11.53 -6.38
CA TRP A 15 26.93 -10.66 -5.40
C TRP A 15 26.07 -9.58 -6.05
N GLU A 16 26.46 -9.04 -7.21
CA GLU A 16 25.59 -8.15 -8.00
C GLU A 16 24.29 -8.83 -8.44
N LYS A 17 24.28 -10.16 -8.58
CA LYS A 17 23.07 -10.94 -8.88
C LYS A 17 22.10 -11.05 -7.70
N ALA A 18 22.51 -10.71 -6.47
CA ALA A 18 21.66 -10.76 -5.29
C ALA A 18 20.35 -9.97 -5.46
N TYR A 19 20.45 -8.77 -6.06
CA TYR A 19 19.29 -7.96 -6.41
C TYR A 19 18.32 -8.72 -7.33
N TRP A 20 18.84 -9.36 -8.38
CA TRP A 20 18.03 -10.10 -9.34
C TRP A 20 17.35 -11.32 -8.71
N TYR A 21 18.03 -12.02 -7.81
CA TYR A 21 17.41 -13.12 -7.06
C TYR A 21 16.20 -12.65 -6.25
N LEU A 22 16.31 -11.55 -5.51
CA LEU A 22 15.18 -10.97 -4.78
C LEU A 22 14.03 -10.60 -5.73
N ARG A 23 14.33 -9.95 -6.86
CA ARG A 23 13.34 -9.55 -7.87
C ARG A 23 12.58 -10.75 -8.44
N LEU A 24 13.28 -11.84 -8.76
CA LEU A 24 12.68 -13.05 -9.30
C LEU A 24 11.84 -13.77 -8.23
N LEU A 25 12.35 -13.94 -7.01
CA LEU A 25 11.63 -14.68 -5.97
C LEU A 25 10.34 -13.99 -5.51
N ILE A 26 10.26 -12.66 -5.64
CA ILE A 26 9.16 -11.87 -5.09
C ILE A 26 8.11 -11.48 -6.15
N ASN A 27 8.42 -11.56 -7.44
CA ASN A 27 7.47 -11.23 -8.49
C ASN A 27 6.31 -12.24 -8.53
N THR A 28 5.19 -11.86 -7.91
CA THR A 28 3.96 -12.65 -7.78
C THR A 28 3.26 -12.88 -9.09
N ASP A 29 3.27 -11.87 -9.96
CA ASP A 29 2.48 -11.86 -11.19
C ASP A 29 3.04 -12.88 -12.18
N ARG A 30 4.37 -12.96 -12.27
CA ARG A 30 5.06 -13.86 -13.19
C ARG A 30 5.44 -15.21 -12.58
N TYR A 31 5.81 -15.24 -11.30
CA TYR A 31 6.44 -16.43 -10.68
C TYR A 31 5.69 -16.97 -9.45
N GLY A 32 4.40 -16.61 -9.29
CA GLY A 32 3.51 -17.26 -8.34
C GLY A 32 3.82 -16.99 -6.85
N GLY A 33 4.68 -16.01 -6.56
CA GLY A 33 4.91 -15.52 -5.21
C GLY A 33 5.72 -16.47 -4.31
N PHE A 34 6.76 -17.12 -4.87
CA PHE A 34 7.62 -18.07 -4.14
C PHE A 34 8.11 -17.54 -2.77
N HIS A 35 8.39 -16.24 -2.67
CA HIS A 35 8.78 -15.56 -1.43
C HIS A 35 7.80 -15.69 -0.25
N GLN A 36 6.53 -16.06 -0.48
CA GLN A 36 5.52 -16.18 0.57
C GLN A 36 5.63 -17.49 1.36
N ASN A 37 6.29 -18.51 0.81
CA ASN A 37 6.45 -19.81 1.48
C ASN A 37 7.77 -19.86 2.25
N THR A 38 7.79 -19.27 3.45
CA THR A 38 8.95 -19.20 4.34
C THR A 38 9.61 -20.56 4.58
N ASN A 39 8.82 -21.63 4.75
CA ASN A 39 9.35 -22.98 4.98
C ASN A 39 10.07 -23.52 3.74
N LYS A 40 9.48 -23.36 2.55
CA LYS A 40 10.10 -23.78 1.30
C LYS A 40 11.35 -22.97 0.98
N LEU A 41 11.35 -21.66 1.25
CA LEU A 41 12.54 -20.80 1.12
C LEU A 41 13.67 -21.27 2.03
N ARG A 42 13.39 -21.50 3.32
CA ARG A 42 14.38 -21.98 4.29
C ARG A 42 14.98 -23.31 3.85
N LYS A 43 14.13 -24.29 3.53
CA LYS A 43 14.55 -25.58 2.99
C LYS A 43 15.42 -25.42 1.74
N THR A 44 15.03 -24.55 0.82
CA THR A 44 15.78 -24.31 -0.42
C THR A 44 17.16 -23.72 -0.14
N ALA A 45 17.24 -22.72 0.75
CA ALA A 45 18.50 -22.08 1.11
C ALA A 45 19.45 -23.05 1.79
N ASP A 46 18.99 -23.74 2.84
CA ASP A 46 19.81 -24.67 3.62
C ASP A 46 20.35 -25.79 2.71
N PHE A 47 19.47 -26.40 1.89
CA PHE A 47 19.86 -27.48 1.00
C PHE A 47 20.86 -27.05 -0.09
N ILE A 48 20.67 -25.88 -0.71
CA ILE A 48 21.59 -25.37 -1.73
C ILE A 48 22.96 -25.03 -1.13
N LEU A 49 22.99 -24.46 0.08
CA LEU A 49 24.25 -24.16 0.77
C LEU A 49 25.02 -25.43 1.16
N ASP A 50 24.31 -26.46 1.64
CA ASP A 50 24.90 -27.75 1.96
C ASP A 50 25.44 -28.45 0.70
N ALA A 51 24.66 -28.46 -0.39
CA ALA A 51 25.09 -29.01 -1.68
C ALA A 51 26.29 -28.26 -2.27
N TYR A 52 26.31 -26.93 -2.15
CA TYR A 52 27.46 -26.12 -2.58
C TYR A 52 28.73 -26.49 -1.80
N ASN A 53 28.64 -26.66 -0.48
CA ASN A 53 29.78 -27.01 0.35
C ASN A 53 30.26 -28.45 0.10
N THR A 54 29.34 -29.40 -0.04
CA THR A 54 29.66 -30.81 -0.28
C THR A 54 30.35 -31.01 -1.63
N SER A 55 29.95 -30.23 -2.64
CA SER A 55 30.52 -30.34 -3.99
C SER A 55 31.90 -29.68 -4.16
N LYS A 56 32.48 -29.05 -3.13
CA LYS A 56 33.74 -28.29 -3.24
C LYS A 56 34.98 -29.15 -3.53
N SER A 57 35.01 -30.39 -3.07
CA SER A 57 36.25 -31.19 -3.03
C SER A 57 36.46 -32.16 -4.20
N GLU A 58 35.47 -32.37 -5.07
CA GLU A 58 35.48 -33.57 -5.94
C GLU A 58 35.09 -33.36 -7.40
N LEU A 59 34.65 -32.17 -7.81
CA LEU A 59 34.00 -31.99 -9.11
C LEU A 59 34.47 -30.75 -9.87
N ASP A 60 34.53 -30.89 -11.19
CA ASP A 60 34.69 -29.76 -12.11
C ASP A 60 33.53 -28.76 -11.98
N ASN A 61 33.79 -27.47 -12.21
CA ASN A 61 32.81 -26.42 -11.98
C ASN A 61 31.55 -26.55 -12.84
N ASP A 62 31.65 -27.05 -14.08
CA ASP A 62 30.49 -27.21 -14.94
C ASP A 62 29.58 -28.34 -14.41
N VAL A 63 30.19 -29.45 -13.99
CA VAL A 63 29.49 -30.57 -13.35
C VAL A 63 28.81 -30.13 -12.05
N ARG A 64 29.47 -29.28 -11.26
CA ARG A 64 28.90 -28.71 -10.03
C ARG A 64 27.66 -27.87 -10.32
N VAL A 65 27.72 -27.01 -11.34
CA VAL A 65 26.58 -26.19 -11.75
C VAL A 65 25.40 -27.05 -12.19
N GLU A 66 25.63 -28.09 -13.00
CA GLU A 66 24.57 -29.01 -13.44
C GLU A 66 23.88 -29.71 -12.26
N ILE A 67 24.66 -30.21 -11.30
CA ILE A 67 24.12 -30.84 -10.08
C ILE A 67 23.29 -29.83 -9.28
N LEU A 68 23.83 -28.63 -9.03
CA LEU A 68 23.14 -27.60 -8.25
C LEU A 68 21.87 -27.11 -8.94
N LEU A 69 21.86 -26.98 -10.27
CA LEU A 69 20.66 -26.68 -11.06
C LEU A 69 19.60 -27.77 -10.92
N SER A 70 20.00 -29.04 -11.06
CA SER A 70 19.10 -30.18 -10.94
C SER A 70 18.43 -30.22 -9.56
N LEU A 71 19.22 -30.03 -8.49
CA LEU A 71 18.73 -29.98 -7.12
C LEU A 71 17.80 -28.78 -6.89
N LEU A 72 18.16 -27.59 -7.38
CA LEU A 72 17.30 -26.42 -7.27
C LEU A 72 15.96 -26.63 -7.99
N ASN A 73 15.97 -27.24 -9.18
CA ASN A 73 14.75 -27.56 -9.92
C ASN A 73 13.84 -28.47 -9.10
N GLN A 74 14.40 -29.55 -8.53
CA GLN A 74 13.63 -30.48 -7.69
C GLN A 74 12.98 -29.76 -6.50
N LEU A 75 13.72 -28.88 -5.83
CA LEU A 75 13.21 -28.10 -4.70
C LEU A 75 12.11 -27.12 -5.11
N ILE A 76 12.29 -26.37 -6.20
CA ILE A 76 11.28 -25.43 -6.71
C ILE A 76 10.01 -26.18 -7.10
N MET A 77 10.15 -27.34 -7.73
CA MET A 77 9.04 -28.13 -8.25
C MET A 77 8.36 -29.02 -7.20
N GLU A 78 8.99 -29.20 -6.04
CA GLU A 78 8.49 -30.05 -4.95
C GLU A 78 7.06 -29.67 -4.53
N GLY A 79 6.18 -30.68 -4.51
CA GLY A 79 4.79 -30.56 -4.09
C GLY A 79 3.87 -29.88 -5.11
N LEU A 80 4.34 -29.56 -6.32
CA LEU A 80 3.52 -28.95 -7.37
C LEU A 80 2.88 -30.00 -8.27
N ARG A 81 1.56 -29.89 -8.47
CA ARG A 81 0.83 -30.74 -9.42
C ARG A 81 1.04 -30.21 -10.85
N GLY A 82 1.48 -31.09 -11.75
CA GLY A 82 1.64 -30.78 -13.17
C GLY A 82 0.36 -30.26 -13.81
N GLY A 83 0.52 -29.36 -14.78
CA GLY A 83 -0.60 -28.74 -15.52
C GLY A 83 -1.35 -27.63 -14.77
N THR A 84 -0.90 -27.24 -13.56
CA THR A 84 -1.49 -26.12 -12.81
C THR A 84 -0.78 -24.80 -13.13
N GLY A 85 -1.47 -23.67 -12.96
CA GLY A 85 -0.85 -22.34 -13.14
C GLY A 85 0.39 -22.12 -12.27
N LYS A 86 0.35 -22.57 -11.00
CA LYS A 86 1.51 -22.51 -10.09
C LYS A 86 2.69 -23.35 -10.56
N TYR A 87 2.43 -24.49 -11.20
CA TYR A 87 3.48 -25.31 -11.80
C TYR A 87 4.17 -24.55 -12.93
N TYR A 88 3.43 -23.98 -13.88
CA TYR A 88 4.00 -23.22 -14.99
C TYR A 88 4.75 -21.97 -14.51
N GLN A 89 4.22 -21.23 -13.54
CA GLN A 89 4.91 -20.10 -12.93
C GLN A 89 6.24 -20.50 -12.25
N SER A 90 6.31 -21.71 -11.68
CA SER A 90 7.53 -22.22 -11.04
C SER A 90 8.56 -22.72 -12.07
N VAL A 91 8.10 -23.27 -13.20
CA VAL A 91 8.96 -23.55 -14.37
C VAL A 91 9.59 -22.26 -14.88
N ASP A 92 8.78 -21.22 -15.09
CA ASP A 92 9.25 -19.92 -15.58
C ASP A 92 10.24 -19.28 -14.61
N LEU A 93 10.01 -19.40 -13.30
CA LEU A 93 10.95 -18.94 -12.27
C LEU A 93 12.30 -19.66 -12.40
N PHE A 94 12.28 -20.99 -12.51
CA PHE A 94 13.51 -21.77 -12.62
C PHE A 94 14.28 -21.44 -13.89
N GLU A 95 13.60 -21.34 -15.04
CA GLU A 95 14.25 -20.98 -16.31
C GLU A 95 14.83 -19.56 -16.31
N GLU A 96 14.25 -18.62 -15.57
CA GLU A 96 14.83 -17.30 -15.39
C GLU A 96 16.00 -17.29 -14.41
N LEU A 97 15.92 -18.05 -13.31
CA LEU A 97 17.01 -18.19 -12.34
C LEU A 97 18.27 -18.80 -12.98
N LYS A 98 18.12 -19.82 -13.83
CA LYS A 98 19.21 -20.45 -14.60
C LYS A 98 20.07 -19.42 -15.34
N LYS A 99 19.47 -18.36 -15.87
CA LYS A 99 20.18 -17.30 -16.61
C LYS A 99 21.13 -16.48 -15.73
N TYR A 100 21.04 -16.59 -14.41
CA TYR A 100 21.90 -15.92 -13.44
C TYR A 100 22.78 -16.90 -12.66
N LEU A 101 22.45 -18.18 -12.64
CA LEU A 101 23.15 -19.23 -11.89
C LEU A 101 24.19 -19.93 -12.79
N LEU A 102 25.27 -19.21 -13.11
CA LEU A 102 26.26 -19.61 -14.12
C LEU A 102 27.51 -20.25 -13.52
N THR A 103 27.80 -19.96 -12.25
CA THR A 103 28.97 -20.46 -11.53
C THR A 103 28.55 -21.07 -10.20
N PRO A 104 29.36 -21.96 -9.58
CA PRO A 104 29.04 -22.48 -8.26
C PRO A 104 28.87 -21.39 -7.19
N LYS A 105 29.63 -20.29 -7.28
CA LYS A 105 29.50 -19.14 -6.36
C LYS A 105 28.12 -18.48 -6.45
N ASP A 106 27.48 -18.48 -7.62
CA ASP A 106 26.13 -17.91 -7.79
C ASP A 106 25.09 -18.66 -6.94
N PHE A 107 25.20 -19.98 -6.79
CA PHE A 107 24.31 -20.77 -5.94
C PHE A 107 24.53 -20.51 -4.45
N TYR A 108 25.80 -20.34 -4.05
CA TYR A 108 26.12 -19.91 -2.69
C TYR A 108 25.47 -18.57 -2.39
N VAL A 109 25.65 -17.58 -3.27
CA VAL A 109 25.05 -16.25 -3.09
C VAL A 109 23.52 -16.35 -3.12
N PHE A 110 22.92 -17.15 -4.01
CA PHE A 110 21.48 -17.37 -4.04
C PHE A 110 20.94 -17.91 -2.71
N GLY A 111 21.58 -18.93 -2.14
CA GLY A 111 21.23 -19.49 -0.83
C GLY A 111 21.37 -18.46 0.30
N VAL A 112 22.47 -17.70 0.30
CA VAL A 112 22.71 -16.60 1.25
C VAL A 112 21.62 -15.53 1.14
N VAL A 113 21.28 -15.09 -0.07
CA VAL A 113 20.25 -14.07 -0.30
C VAL A 113 18.89 -14.52 0.21
N ILE A 114 18.54 -15.79 0.02
CA ILE A 114 17.29 -16.31 0.60
C ILE A 114 17.37 -16.28 2.14
N ARG A 115 18.41 -16.89 2.71
CA ARG A 115 18.53 -17.12 4.16
C ARG A 115 18.68 -15.83 4.95
N ASP A 116 19.53 -14.94 4.47
CA ASP A 116 20.07 -13.83 5.24
C ASP A 116 19.53 -12.47 4.81
N ILE A 117 18.83 -12.39 3.68
CA ILE A 117 18.21 -11.14 3.21
C ILE A 117 16.70 -11.32 3.07
N LEU A 118 16.23 -12.25 2.23
CA LEU A 118 14.81 -12.39 1.93
C LEU A 118 13.98 -12.84 3.15
N LEU A 119 14.44 -13.85 3.90
CA LEU A 119 13.74 -14.32 5.09
C LEU A 119 13.67 -13.25 6.19
N PRO A 120 14.77 -12.57 6.57
CA PRO A 120 14.70 -11.41 7.47
C PRO A 120 13.81 -10.28 6.93
N THR A 121 13.87 -9.98 5.64
CA THR A 121 12.98 -8.98 5.01
C THR A 121 11.52 -9.38 5.14
N ASN A 122 11.16 -10.66 4.99
CA ASN A 122 9.80 -11.15 5.22
C ASN A 122 9.32 -10.87 6.65
N LEU A 123 10.18 -11.10 7.66
CA LEU A 123 9.87 -10.81 9.06
C LEU A 123 9.74 -9.30 9.31
N ALA A 124 10.67 -8.50 8.78
CA ALA A 124 10.63 -7.05 8.86
C ALA A 124 9.34 -6.48 8.27
N ILE A 125 8.95 -6.94 7.07
CA ILE A 125 7.69 -6.54 6.43
C ILE A 125 6.47 -6.94 7.28
N GLN A 126 6.50 -8.08 7.97
CA GLN A 126 5.41 -8.47 8.89
C GLN A 126 5.33 -7.57 10.12
N ALA A 127 6.47 -7.11 10.62
CA ALA A 127 6.56 -6.20 11.77
C ALA A 127 6.15 -4.76 11.45
N VAL A 128 6.02 -4.38 10.17
CA VAL A 128 5.53 -3.06 9.78
C VAL A 128 4.09 -2.87 10.28
N PRO A 129 3.83 -1.83 11.08
CA PRO A 129 2.54 -1.63 11.72
C PRO A 129 1.42 -1.46 10.71
N THR A 130 0.29 -2.06 11.05
CA THR A 130 -0.97 -1.95 10.30
C THR A 130 -2.07 -1.25 11.09
N VAL A 131 -1.98 -1.23 12.43
CA VAL A 131 -3.07 -0.79 13.32
C VAL A 131 -2.65 0.14 14.46
N GLU A 132 -1.37 0.18 14.86
CA GLU A 132 -0.93 0.89 16.07
C GLU A 132 -1.10 2.42 15.97
N GLY A 133 -0.82 3.01 14.80
CA GLY A 133 -1.06 4.43 14.55
C GLY A 133 -2.54 4.82 14.72
N PHE A 134 -3.47 3.91 14.43
CA PHE A 134 -4.91 4.16 14.60
C PHE A 134 -5.33 4.28 16.05
N SER A 135 -4.72 3.50 16.96
CA SER A 135 -5.08 3.54 18.38
C SER A 135 -4.77 4.91 19.00
N PHE A 136 -3.60 5.47 18.69
CA PHE A 136 -3.24 6.82 19.12
C PHE A 136 -4.11 7.87 18.43
N ALA A 137 -4.32 7.78 17.11
CA ALA A 137 -5.17 8.71 16.38
C ALA A 137 -6.61 8.75 16.95
N LYS A 138 -7.17 7.59 17.31
CA LYS A 138 -8.48 7.48 17.99
C LYS A 138 -8.51 8.14 19.37
N ALA A 139 -7.47 7.93 20.18
CA ALA A 139 -7.39 8.54 21.51
C ALA A 139 -7.25 10.06 21.44
N TYR A 140 -6.40 10.55 20.53
CA TYR A 140 -6.22 11.98 20.25
C TYR A 140 -7.53 12.60 19.73
N ALA A 141 -8.15 11.97 18.74
CA ALA A 141 -9.39 12.44 18.14
C ALA A 141 -10.56 12.46 19.13
N THR A 142 -10.71 11.43 19.98
CA THR A 142 -11.69 11.43 21.08
C THR A 142 -11.47 12.63 21.99
N SER A 143 -10.24 12.86 22.44
CA SER A 143 -9.91 14.00 23.31
C SER A 143 -10.23 15.34 22.65
N LEU A 144 -9.93 15.47 21.36
CA LEU A 144 -10.17 16.68 20.59
C LEU A 144 -11.68 16.95 20.42
N LEU A 145 -12.47 15.91 20.11
CA LEU A 145 -13.93 15.99 20.00
C LEU A 145 -14.61 16.20 21.35
N ASP A 146 -14.07 15.65 22.45
CA ASP A 146 -14.62 15.87 23.78
C ASP A 146 -14.57 17.34 24.20
N VAL A 147 -13.47 18.03 23.85
CA VAL A 147 -13.26 19.45 24.16
C VAL A 147 -13.99 20.38 23.19
N LYS A 148 -13.85 20.15 21.88
CA LYS A 148 -14.30 21.10 20.83
C LYS A 148 -15.55 20.66 20.08
N LYS A 149 -16.03 19.44 20.29
CA LYS A 149 -17.19 18.84 19.61
C LYS A 149 -17.03 18.97 18.09
N ALA A 150 -18.11 19.26 17.35
CA ALA A 150 -18.07 19.33 15.89
C ALA A 150 -17.11 20.40 15.34
N LYS A 151 -16.73 21.43 16.13
CA LYS A 151 -15.73 22.43 15.72
C LYS A 151 -14.32 21.85 15.55
N ALA A 152 -14.05 20.66 16.09
CA ALA A 152 -12.79 19.97 15.91
C ALA A 152 -12.67 19.19 14.60
N LEU A 153 -13.76 19.03 13.83
CA LEU A 153 -13.77 18.11 12.68
C LEU A 153 -12.72 18.44 11.61
N SER A 154 -12.56 19.71 11.26
CA SER A 154 -11.54 20.14 10.29
C SER A 154 -10.12 19.82 10.79
N THR A 155 -9.84 20.12 12.06
CA THR A 155 -8.55 19.80 12.71
C THR A 155 -8.31 18.29 12.75
N LEU A 156 -9.31 17.51 13.18
CA LEU A 156 -9.25 16.06 13.26
C LEU A 156 -8.94 15.45 11.90
N ILE A 157 -9.72 15.80 10.87
CA ILE A 157 -9.54 15.26 9.51
C ILE A 157 -8.13 15.55 8.99
N ARG A 158 -7.63 16.77 9.23
CA ARG A 158 -6.30 17.18 8.80
C ARG A 158 -5.19 16.42 9.53
N GLU A 159 -5.32 16.29 10.84
CA GLU A 159 -4.27 15.74 11.70
C GLU A 159 -4.29 14.21 11.77
N TRP A 160 -5.44 13.58 11.58
CA TRP A 160 -5.58 12.12 11.62
C TRP A 160 -4.60 11.44 10.66
N ASP A 161 -4.60 11.91 9.41
CA ASP A 161 -3.76 11.39 8.34
C ASP A 161 -2.27 11.66 8.58
N LEU A 162 -1.92 12.86 9.06
CA LEU A 162 -0.54 13.21 9.43
C LEU A 162 -0.02 12.35 10.59
N LEU A 163 -0.84 12.17 11.63
CA LEU A 163 -0.48 11.40 12.81
C LEU A 163 -0.30 9.92 12.46
N THR A 164 -1.22 9.32 11.71
CA THR A 164 -1.08 7.92 11.30
C THR A 164 0.11 7.71 10.36
N GLU A 165 0.34 8.64 9.43
CA GLU A 165 1.48 8.60 8.49
C GLU A 165 2.82 8.72 9.23
N ASP A 166 3.02 9.77 10.05
CA ASP A 166 4.30 10.02 10.74
C ASP A 166 4.68 8.87 11.68
N MET A 167 3.72 8.37 12.47
CA MET A 167 3.97 7.23 13.37
C MET A 167 4.34 5.97 12.60
N CYS A 168 3.63 5.67 11.50
CA CYS A 168 3.93 4.51 10.68
C CYS A 168 5.30 4.64 9.99
N LEU A 169 5.63 5.82 9.47
CA LEU A 169 6.91 6.08 8.80
C LEU A 169 8.09 5.99 9.77
N ASN A 170 7.94 6.53 10.99
CA ASN A 170 8.97 6.42 12.02
C ASN A 170 9.23 4.95 12.39
N ARG A 171 8.16 4.17 12.58
CA ARG A 171 8.31 2.74 12.89
C ARG A 171 8.91 1.94 11.72
N GLU A 172 8.50 2.24 10.50
CA GLU A 172 9.11 1.64 9.30
C GLU A 172 10.60 1.97 9.19
N ARG A 173 10.99 3.19 9.57
CA ARG A 173 12.39 3.63 9.59
C ARG A 173 13.22 2.86 10.61
N GLU A 174 12.69 2.61 11.81
CA GLU A 174 13.36 1.76 12.80
C GLU A 174 13.59 0.35 12.25
N ILE A 175 12.56 -0.25 11.65
CA ILE A 175 12.62 -1.61 11.11
C ILE A 175 13.65 -1.74 9.98
N ILE A 176 13.71 -0.79 9.04
CA ILE A 176 14.69 -0.85 7.94
C ILE A 176 16.12 -0.62 8.45
N ILE A 177 16.31 0.23 9.48
CA ILE A 177 17.62 0.44 10.10
C ILE A 177 18.11 -0.86 10.75
N ASP A 178 17.26 -1.55 11.50
CA ASP A 178 17.60 -2.83 12.14
C ASP A 178 17.95 -3.89 11.10
N LEU A 179 17.16 -4.00 10.03
CA LEU A 179 17.40 -4.91 8.92
C LEU A 179 18.73 -4.60 8.21
N PHE A 180 18.98 -3.32 7.93
CA PHE A 180 20.21 -2.85 7.29
C PHE A 180 21.45 -3.17 8.13
N ASN A 181 21.40 -2.87 9.44
CA ASN A 181 22.49 -3.14 10.36
C ASN A 181 22.75 -4.65 10.48
N GLY A 182 21.69 -5.47 10.55
CA GLY A 182 21.83 -6.92 10.60
C GLY A 182 22.53 -7.51 9.37
N VAL A 183 22.24 -7.00 8.17
CA VAL A 183 22.97 -7.39 6.94
C VAL A 183 24.41 -6.87 6.98
N LYS A 184 24.61 -5.60 7.37
CA LYS A 184 25.94 -4.99 7.42
C LYS A 184 26.87 -5.74 8.37
N GLU A 185 26.46 -5.94 9.62
CA GLU A 185 27.27 -6.60 10.64
C GLU A 185 27.69 -8.00 10.23
N LYS A 186 26.79 -8.72 9.53
CA LYS A 186 27.02 -10.07 9.06
C LYS A 186 28.05 -10.16 7.93
N PHE A 187 28.01 -9.23 6.96
CA PHE A 187 28.82 -9.36 5.75
C PHE A 187 30.01 -8.41 5.66
N GLN A 188 30.11 -7.39 6.53
CA GLN A 188 31.16 -6.36 6.44
C GLN A 188 32.60 -6.87 6.46
N ASN A 189 32.83 -8.08 6.99
CA ASN A 189 34.16 -8.71 7.02
C ASN A 189 34.31 -9.86 6.00
N ASP A 190 33.22 -10.28 5.35
CA ASP A 190 33.16 -11.47 4.49
C ASP A 190 33.11 -11.13 3.00
N VAL A 191 32.76 -9.89 2.64
CA VAL A 191 32.69 -9.40 1.27
C VAL A 191 33.44 -8.08 1.13
N ASP A 192 33.81 -7.72 -0.10
CA ASP A 192 34.43 -6.41 -0.33
C ASP A 192 33.42 -5.26 -0.12
N PRO A 193 33.88 -4.02 0.10
CA PRO A 193 32.99 -2.89 0.37
C PRO A 193 31.95 -2.63 -0.73
N THR A 194 32.28 -2.89 -2.00
CA THR A 194 31.35 -2.66 -3.12
C THR A 194 30.27 -3.74 -3.16
N GLU A 195 30.64 -5.00 -2.93
CA GLU A 195 29.70 -6.12 -2.79
C GLU A 195 28.78 -5.93 -1.57
N LEU A 196 29.31 -5.41 -0.47
CA LEU A 196 28.52 -5.04 0.71
C LEU A 196 27.47 -3.99 0.37
N ASP A 197 27.86 -2.92 -0.32
CA ASP A 197 26.94 -1.87 -0.77
C ASP A 197 25.82 -2.45 -1.66
N VAL A 198 26.13 -3.44 -2.51
CA VAL A 198 25.11 -4.12 -3.31
C VAL A 198 24.11 -4.88 -2.44
N LEU A 199 24.57 -5.64 -1.44
CA LEU A 199 23.67 -6.36 -0.54
C LEU A 199 22.78 -5.41 0.27
N LEU A 200 23.36 -4.33 0.78
CA LEU A 200 22.65 -3.33 1.57
C LEU A 200 21.61 -2.58 0.74
N THR A 201 21.98 -2.14 -0.46
CA THR A 201 21.04 -1.45 -1.36
C THR A 201 19.94 -2.37 -1.84
N ALA A 202 20.24 -3.64 -2.17
CA ALA A 202 19.23 -4.62 -2.55
C ALA A 202 18.22 -4.87 -1.42
N THR A 203 18.71 -4.95 -0.18
CA THR A 203 17.86 -5.09 1.03
C THR A 203 16.93 -3.90 1.20
N CYS A 204 17.47 -2.67 1.16
CA CYS A 204 16.67 -1.44 1.30
C CYS A 204 15.63 -1.29 0.19
N GLN A 205 16.03 -1.51 -1.06
CA GLN A 205 15.14 -1.39 -2.22
C GLN A 205 13.97 -2.37 -2.12
N GLU A 206 14.23 -3.61 -1.69
CA GLU A 206 13.18 -4.60 -1.59
C GLU A 206 12.24 -4.35 -0.40
N PHE A 207 12.77 -3.90 0.73
CA PHE A 207 11.94 -3.45 1.85
C PHE A 207 11.03 -2.29 1.43
N GLU A 208 11.59 -1.20 0.91
CA GLU A 208 10.82 0.00 0.51
C GLU A 208 9.76 -0.30 -0.55
N ARG A 209 10.09 -1.18 -1.50
CA ARG A 209 9.12 -1.59 -2.51
C ARG A 209 7.89 -2.24 -1.89
N ARG A 210 8.08 -3.15 -0.93
CA ARG A 210 6.98 -3.89 -0.28
C ARG A 210 6.24 -3.05 0.76
N THR A 211 6.95 -2.21 1.51
CA THR A 211 6.29 -1.26 2.43
C THR A 211 5.48 -0.23 1.66
N SER A 212 5.94 0.24 0.50
CA SER A 212 5.16 1.16 -0.34
C SER A 212 3.80 0.59 -0.78
N GLN A 213 3.73 -0.72 -1.05
CA GLN A 213 2.47 -1.40 -1.38
C GLN A 213 1.55 -1.46 -0.16
N LYS A 214 2.08 -1.74 1.04
CA LYS A 214 1.33 -1.68 2.30
C LYS A 214 0.85 -0.25 2.60
N ARG A 215 1.68 0.77 2.39
CA ARG A 215 1.32 2.19 2.54
C ARG A 215 0.09 2.53 1.70
N LYS A 216 0.06 2.10 0.43
CA LYS A 216 -1.11 2.30 -0.46
C LYS A 216 -2.37 1.64 0.06
N GLN A 217 -2.27 0.41 0.57
CA GLN A 217 -3.42 -0.29 1.15
C GLN A 217 -3.91 0.37 2.44
N ARG A 218 -3.01 0.88 3.29
CA ARG A 218 -3.37 1.61 4.51
C ARG A 218 -4.01 2.95 4.19
N ALA A 219 -3.42 3.77 3.33
CA ALA A 219 -3.97 5.08 2.96
C ALA A 219 -5.44 5.02 2.49
N GLY A 220 -5.83 3.95 1.78
CA GLY A 220 -7.24 3.73 1.43
C GLY A 220 -8.13 3.45 2.64
N LYS A 221 -7.66 2.66 3.62
CA LYS A 221 -8.38 2.35 4.85
C LYS A 221 -8.39 3.49 5.88
N ASP A 222 -7.35 4.33 5.91
CA ASP A 222 -7.20 5.42 6.89
C ASP A 222 -8.32 6.47 6.76
N LEU A 223 -8.66 6.87 5.53
CA LEU A 223 -9.71 7.86 5.27
C LEU A 223 -11.12 7.34 5.58
N GLU A 224 -11.41 6.09 5.20
CA GLU A 224 -12.64 5.39 5.57
C GLU A 224 -12.76 5.25 7.09
N SER A 225 -11.64 4.97 7.76
CA SER A 225 -11.59 4.84 9.22
C SER A 225 -11.85 6.16 9.94
N ALA A 226 -11.36 7.29 9.41
CA ALA A 226 -11.57 8.61 10.01
C ALA A 226 -13.06 9.02 9.95
N THR A 227 -13.69 8.83 8.79
CA THR A 227 -15.12 9.15 8.62
C THR A 227 -15.99 8.22 9.46
N SER A 228 -15.71 6.90 9.44
CA SER A 228 -16.39 5.93 10.31
C SER A 228 -16.30 6.30 11.79
N PHE A 229 -15.09 6.68 12.25
CA PHE A 229 -14.87 7.13 13.62
C PHE A 229 -15.68 8.37 13.99
N ILE A 230 -15.74 9.37 13.10
CA ILE A 230 -16.55 10.58 13.31
C ILE A 230 -18.03 10.21 13.46
N LEU A 231 -18.56 9.37 12.55
CA LEU A 231 -19.97 8.96 12.59
C LEU A 231 -20.30 8.23 13.90
N ASP A 232 -19.47 7.26 14.29
CA ASP A 232 -19.63 6.49 15.52
C ASP A 232 -19.60 7.39 16.76
N TYR A 233 -18.63 8.31 16.84
CA TYR A 233 -18.49 9.25 17.97
C TYR A 233 -19.77 10.10 18.16
N PHE A 234 -20.40 10.53 17.07
CA PHE A 234 -21.64 11.32 17.12
C PHE A 234 -22.93 10.48 17.12
N GLY A 235 -22.81 9.15 17.20
CA GLY A 235 -23.94 8.22 17.24
C GLY A 235 -24.73 8.13 15.92
N ILE A 236 -24.09 8.39 14.79
CA ILE A 236 -24.69 8.28 13.46
C ILE A 236 -24.38 6.88 12.92
N LYS A 237 -25.43 6.08 12.72
CA LYS A 237 -25.28 4.69 12.26
C LYS A 237 -24.90 4.63 10.78
N GLY A 238 -23.75 4.05 10.48
CA GLY A 238 -23.35 3.68 9.11
C GLY A 238 -24.27 2.61 8.48
N ALA A 239 -24.21 2.50 7.17
CA ALA A 239 -24.90 1.49 6.38
C ALA A 239 -23.94 0.89 5.34
N ASP A 240 -24.23 -0.32 4.89
CA ASP A 240 -23.59 -0.86 3.70
C ASP A 240 -24.01 -0.03 2.47
N GLY A 241 -23.14 0.06 1.47
CA GLY A 241 -23.46 0.76 0.23
C GLY A 241 -24.57 0.05 -0.57
N PRO A 242 -25.20 0.76 -1.54
CA PRO A 242 -26.19 0.15 -2.42
C PRO A 242 -25.59 -1.02 -3.22
N GLU A 243 -26.29 -2.16 -3.25
CA GLU A 243 -25.89 -3.34 -4.02
C GLU A 243 -25.74 -3.00 -5.51
N HIS A 244 -24.69 -3.55 -6.13
CA HIS A 244 -24.36 -3.37 -7.55
C HIS A 244 -24.12 -1.91 -7.99
N PHE A 245 -23.93 -0.99 -7.05
CA PHE A 245 -23.52 0.37 -7.36
C PHE A 245 -22.06 0.37 -7.83
N THR A 246 -21.88 0.33 -9.15
CA THR A 246 -20.58 0.34 -9.84
C THR A 246 -20.28 1.68 -10.49
N ALA A 247 -21.10 2.69 -10.19
CA ALA A 247 -21.17 3.94 -10.93
C ALA A 247 -20.04 4.91 -10.59
N GLY A 248 -18.76 4.51 -10.63
CA GLY A 248 -17.57 5.40 -10.62
C GLY A 248 -17.40 6.38 -9.44
N MET A 249 -18.39 6.53 -8.56
CA MET A 249 -18.41 7.48 -7.47
C MET A 249 -17.66 6.87 -6.29
N GLU A 250 -16.51 7.46 -5.97
CA GLU A 250 -15.73 7.10 -4.79
C GLU A 250 -16.45 7.62 -3.54
N VAL A 251 -17.17 6.74 -2.85
CA VAL A 251 -17.85 7.01 -1.58
C VAL A 251 -17.21 6.16 -0.50
N ASP A 252 -16.77 6.80 0.58
CA ASP A 252 -16.04 6.14 1.67
C ASP A 252 -17.00 5.53 2.71
N ASN A 253 -18.09 6.22 3.04
CA ASN A 253 -19.10 5.74 3.97
C ASN A 253 -20.52 6.02 3.49
N TRP A 254 -21.46 5.19 3.93
CA TRP A 254 -22.88 5.39 3.66
C TRP A 254 -23.66 5.53 4.96
N VAL A 255 -24.67 6.38 4.93
CA VAL A 255 -25.72 6.43 5.96
C VAL A 255 -27.09 6.38 5.27
N LYS A 256 -28.13 5.99 6.01
CA LYS A 256 -29.50 5.95 5.49
C LYS A 256 -30.37 6.98 6.18
N ASP A 257 -31.26 7.60 5.41
CA ASP A 257 -32.39 8.34 5.98
C ASP A 257 -33.50 7.38 6.44
N LYS A 258 -34.53 7.92 7.11
CA LYS A 258 -35.68 7.14 7.59
C LYS A 258 -36.47 6.46 6.48
N ARG A 259 -36.38 6.95 5.24
CA ARG A 259 -37.06 6.39 4.07
C ARG A 259 -36.20 5.35 3.34
N GLY A 260 -35.01 5.06 3.86
CA GLY A 260 -34.06 4.11 3.32
C GLY A 260 -33.28 4.61 2.11
N TRP A 261 -33.26 5.93 1.87
CA TRP A 261 -32.36 6.53 0.87
C TRP A 261 -30.96 6.68 1.44
N TYR A 262 -29.96 6.45 0.58
CA TYR A 262 -28.55 6.54 0.87
C TYR A 262 -28.04 7.97 0.82
N ILE A 263 -27.20 8.33 1.78
CA ILE A 263 -26.37 9.53 1.75
C ILE A 263 -24.93 9.04 1.76
N GLY A 264 -24.22 9.27 0.66
CA GLY A 264 -22.81 8.94 0.53
C GLY A 264 -21.96 10.02 1.19
N ILE A 265 -20.89 9.63 1.85
CA ILE A 265 -19.89 10.54 2.43
C ILE A 265 -18.55 10.15 1.82
N SER A 266 -17.87 11.11 1.22
CA SER A 266 -16.51 10.96 0.75
C SER A 266 -15.58 11.98 1.38
N LEU A 267 -14.43 11.52 1.86
CA LEU A 267 -13.36 12.33 2.41
C LEU A 267 -12.26 12.49 1.36
N LYS A 268 -11.99 13.73 0.95
CA LYS A 268 -10.97 14.04 -0.07
C LYS A 268 -9.96 15.04 0.48
N ARG A 269 -8.67 14.76 0.24
CA ARG A 269 -7.60 15.76 0.46
C ARG A 269 -7.81 16.96 -0.47
N THR A 270 -8.01 16.71 -1.77
CA THR A 270 -8.24 17.68 -2.85
C THR A 270 -9.06 17.00 -3.95
N LEU A 271 -9.85 17.75 -4.73
CA LEU A 271 -10.68 17.17 -5.81
C LEU A 271 -9.92 16.96 -7.14
N ARG A 272 -8.94 17.82 -7.39
CA ARG A 272 -8.11 17.98 -8.60
C ARG A 272 -8.92 17.89 -9.89
N GLU A 273 -8.43 17.18 -10.91
CA GLU A 273 -9.13 16.83 -12.15
C GLU A 273 -10.03 15.59 -12.01
N ARG A 274 -9.82 14.79 -10.95
CA ARG A 274 -10.51 13.52 -10.71
C ARG A 274 -11.99 13.68 -10.42
N TRP A 275 -12.43 14.87 -9.98
CA TRP A 275 -13.85 15.18 -9.78
C TRP A 275 -14.73 14.83 -10.98
N LYS A 276 -14.22 14.93 -12.21
CA LYS A 276 -14.95 14.54 -13.45
C LYS A 276 -15.31 13.05 -13.50
N GLN A 277 -14.67 12.22 -12.69
CA GLN A 277 -14.92 10.80 -12.55
C GLN A 277 -15.76 10.49 -11.30
N THR A 278 -15.97 11.47 -10.42
CA THR A 278 -16.53 11.28 -9.06
C THR A 278 -18.01 11.64 -8.95
N TYR A 279 -18.65 12.09 -10.03
CA TYR A 279 -20.10 12.30 -10.11
C TYR A 279 -20.67 11.78 -11.42
N THR A 280 -21.96 11.46 -11.39
CA THR A 280 -22.75 11.14 -12.59
C THR A 280 -23.57 12.35 -12.97
N THR A 281 -23.60 12.67 -14.27
CA THR A 281 -24.55 13.66 -14.81
C THR A 281 -25.96 13.07 -14.98
N GLU A 282 -26.13 11.76 -14.77
CA GLU A 282 -27.41 11.07 -14.84
C GLU A 282 -28.07 10.98 -13.46
N ILE A 283 -28.88 11.97 -13.10
CA ILE A 283 -29.65 11.98 -11.83
C ILE A 283 -30.51 10.72 -11.68
N GLY A 284 -31.06 10.19 -12.77
CA GLY A 284 -31.84 8.95 -12.75
C GLY A 284 -31.05 7.73 -12.28
N LEU A 285 -29.73 7.74 -12.41
CA LEU A 285 -28.86 6.71 -11.84
C LEU A 285 -28.85 6.80 -10.30
N LEU A 286 -28.73 8.00 -9.75
CA LEU A 286 -28.82 8.22 -8.29
C LEU A 286 -30.19 7.76 -7.77
N ASP A 287 -31.28 8.09 -8.46
CA ASP A 287 -32.62 7.66 -8.07
C ASP A 287 -32.78 6.14 -8.09
N ARG A 288 -32.24 5.47 -9.11
CA ARG A 288 -32.27 4.00 -9.22
C ARG A 288 -31.62 3.31 -8.02
N PHE A 289 -30.53 3.87 -7.53
CA PHE A 289 -29.81 3.37 -6.35
C PHE A 289 -30.27 4.02 -5.04
N LYS A 290 -31.34 4.82 -5.07
CA LYS A 290 -31.88 5.57 -3.92
C LYS A 290 -30.85 6.47 -3.23
N ILE A 291 -29.98 7.11 -4.00
CA ILE A 291 -28.97 8.05 -3.49
C ILE A 291 -29.56 9.45 -3.42
N LYS A 292 -29.69 9.98 -2.21
CA LYS A 292 -30.26 11.30 -1.90
C LYS A 292 -29.22 12.39 -2.09
N TYR A 293 -28.04 12.22 -1.51
CA TYR A 293 -26.92 13.16 -1.62
C TYR A 293 -25.58 12.44 -1.56
N VAL A 294 -24.54 13.08 -2.11
CA VAL A 294 -23.14 12.71 -1.84
C VAL A 294 -22.42 13.90 -1.22
N ILE A 295 -21.99 13.72 0.02
CA ILE A 295 -21.29 14.71 0.83
C ILE A 295 -19.79 14.55 0.61
N HIS A 296 -19.11 15.64 0.29
CA HIS A 296 -17.66 15.71 0.16
C HIS A 296 -17.07 16.49 1.34
N LEU A 297 -16.29 15.82 2.17
CA LEU A 297 -15.46 16.44 3.21
C LEU A 297 -14.12 16.81 2.56
N ILE A 298 -13.89 18.10 2.35
CA ILE A 298 -12.71 18.61 1.65
C ILE A 298 -11.72 19.16 2.69
N ASN A 299 -10.55 18.53 2.79
CA ASN A 299 -9.50 18.95 3.71
C ASN A 299 -8.72 20.17 3.20
N ASN A 300 -8.41 20.21 1.89
CA ASN A 300 -7.75 21.33 1.23
C ASN A 300 -8.56 21.75 0.01
N ASP A 301 -9.18 22.93 0.13
CA ASP A 301 -10.15 23.52 -0.78
C ASP A 301 -9.53 24.47 -1.82
N ARG A 302 -8.20 24.61 -1.86
CA ARG A 302 -7.51 25.49 -2.82
C ARG A 302 -7.82 25.20 -4.28
N ASP A 303 -8.30 24.00 -4.59
CA ASP A 303 -8.67 23.59 -5.94
C ASP A 303 -10.19 23.47 -6.14
N LEU A 304 -10.98 23.89 -5.15
CA LEU A 304 -12.43 23.95 -5.22
C LEU A 304 -12.83 25.30 -5.85
N SER A 305 -13.27 25.27 -7.10
CA SER A 305 -13.75 26.46 -7.81
C SER A 305 -15.27 26.53 -7.84
N ASP A 306 -15.81 27.73 -8.06
CA ASP A 306 -17.23 28.03 -8.24
C ASP A 306 -17.88 27.08 -9.24
N SER A 307 -17.20 26.85 -10.38
CA SER A 307 -17.66 25.94 -11.43
C SER A 307 -17.79 24.50 -10.94
N LYS A 308 -16.85 24.01 -10.13
CA LYS A 308 -16.90 22.64 -9.58
C LYS A 308 -18.05 22.49 -8.60
N ILE A 309 -18.21 23.47 -7.70
CA ILE A 309 -19.27 23.44 -6.68
C ILE A 309 -20.64 23.50 -7.36
N SER A 310 -20.82 24.44 -8.30
CA SER A 310 -22.09 24.62 -9.01
C SER A 310 -22.45 23.40 -9.87
N GLU A 311 -21.48 22.85 -10.61
CA GLU A 311 -21.73 21.72 -11.50
C GLU A 311 -22.08 20.47 -10.70
N MET A 312 -21.24 20.08 -9.73
CA MET A 312 -21.51 18.89 -8.92
C MET A 312 -22.73 19.09 -8.01
N GLY A 313 -22.93 20.30 -7.47
CA GLY A 313 -24.09 20.64 -6.64
C GLY A 313 -25.42 20.39 -7.36
N SER A 314 -25.45 20.70 -8.67
CA SER A 314 -26.60 20.41 -9.55
C SER A 314 -26.93 18.90 -9.65
N TYR A 315 -25.97 18.05 -9.28
CA TYR A 315 -26.09 16.58 -9.23
C TYR A 315 -26.14 16.03 -7.79
N ARG A 316 -26.71 16.80 -6.85
CA ARG A 316 -26.93 16.40 -5.43
C ARG A 316 -25.64 16.18 -4.64
N HIS A 317 -24.57 16.89 -4.98
CA HIS A 317 -23.36 16.92 -4.17
C HIS A 317 -23.36 18.08 -3.19
N LEU A 318 -22.88 17.83 -1.97
CA LEU A 318 -22.72 18.84 -0.93
C LEU A 318 -21.25 18.87 -0.49
N PHE A 319 -20.72 20.05 -0.22
CA PHE A 319 -19.31 20.26 0.11
C PHE A 319 -19.19 20.80 1.53
N PHE A 320 -18.30 20.19 2.31
CA PHE A 320 -17.93 20.63 3.63
C PHE A 320 -16.45 20.97 3.63
N VAL A 321 -16.12 22.21 3.96
CA VAL A 321 -14.76 22.75 3.97
C VAL A 321 -14.43 23.28 5.37
N ALA A 322 -13.15 23.53 5.66
CA ALA A 322 -12.73 24.09 6.94
C ALA A 322 -13.51 25.37 7.29
N ASP A 323 -13.81 25.57 8.57
CA ASP A 323 -14.61 26.71 9.04
C ASP A 323 -13.95 28.08 8.74
N ASP A 324 -12.62 28.10 8.56
CA ASP A 324 -11.80 29.26 8.20
C ASP A 324 -11.42 29.27 6.70
N SER A 325 -12.11 28.47 5.88
CA SER A 325 -11.93 28.42 4.43
C SER A 325 -12.21 29.77 3.76
N LYS A 326 -11.29 30.22 2.91
CA LYS A 326 -11.51 31.38 2.04
C LYS A 326 -12.64 31.14 1.04
N VAL A 327 -12.72 29.93 0.49
CA VAL A 327 -13.78 29.55 -0.46
C VAL A 327 -15.15 29.63 0.21
N LEU A 328 -15.25 29.22 1.48
CA LEU A 328 -16.47 29.36 2.28
C LEU A 328 -16.81 30.84 2.50
N GLU A 329 -15.84 31.63 2.96
CA GLU A 329 -16.01 33.06 3.20
C GLU A 329 -16.52 33.81 1.96
N GLU A 330 -15.98 33.48 0.79
CA GLU A 330 -16.32 34.13 -0.48
C GLU A 330 -17.66 33.66 -1.08
N LEU A 331 -18.02 32.37 -0.92
CA LEU A 331 -19.12 31.76 -1.69
C LEU A 331 -20.34 31.33 -0.87
N GLN A 332 -20.29 31.30 0.47
CA GLN A 332 -21.40 30.82 1.29
C GLN A 332 -22.70 31.63 1.10
N ASP A 333 -22.58 32.93 0.81
CA ASP A 333 -23.73 33.83 0.59
C ASP A 333 -24.11 33.94 -0.89
N HIS A 334 -23.38 33.25 -1.78
CA HIS A 334 -23.67 33.28 -3.21
C HIS A 334 -24.95 32.47 -3.52
N VAL A 335 -25.97 33.14 -4.05
CA VAL A 335 -27.34 32.60 -4.25
C VAL A 335 -27.38 31.23 -4.93
N ALA A 336 -26.53 31.00 -5.93
CA ALA A 336 -26.52 29.72 -6.66
C ALA A 336 -25.64 28.62 -6.02
N ILE A 337 -24.67 29.00 -5.18
CA ILE A 337 -23.57 28.12 -4.74
C ILE A 337 -23.69 27.78 -3.25
N GLY A 338 -24.07 28.74 -2.41
CA GLY A 338 -24.12 28.61 -0.95
C GLY A 338 -24.99 27.45 -0.46
N GLN A 339 -26.02 27.07 -1.21
CA GLN A 339 -26.85 25.90 -0.90
C GLN A 339 -26.11 24.55 -0.98
N TYR A 340 -24.92 24.51 -1.59
CA TYR A 340 -24.09 23.31 -1.73
C TYR A 340 -22.81 23.35 -0.89
N LEU A 341 -22.50 24.48 -0.22
CA LEU A 341 -21.23 24.69 0.48
C LEU A 341 -21.46 25.00 1.96
N PHE A 342 -20.83 24.24 2.84
CA PHE A 342 -21.07 24.30 4.29
C PHE A 342 -19.77 24.29 5.10
N PRO A 343 -19.73 24.91 6.29
CA PRO A 343 -18.61 24.74 7.22
C PRO A 343 -18.56 23.32 7.76
N MET A 344 -17.36 22.76 7.92
CA MET A 344 -17.12 21.40 8.42
C MET A 344 -17.79 21.17 9.77
N SER A 345 -17.81 22.16 10.65
CA SER A 345 -18.46 22.06 11.96
C SER A 345 -19.97 21.86 11.91
N SER A 346 -20.62 22.17 10.78
CA SER A 346 -22.06 21.94 10.58
C SER A 346 -22.40 20.51 10.13
N LEU A 347 -21.40 19.69 9.79
CA LEU A 347 -21.57 18.34 9.22
C LEU A 347 -22.54 17.49 10.02
N ILE A 348 -22.35 17.41 11.34
CA ILE A 348 -23.16 16.54 12.21
C ILE A 348 -24.62 17.01 12.26
N THR A 349 -24.83 18.31 12.34
CA THR A 349 -26.17 18.90 12.32
C THR A 349 -26.85 18.59 10.98
N LYS A 350 -26.14 18.79 9.87
CA LYS A 350 -26.68 18.54 8.53
C LYS A 350 -27.00 17.05 8.30
N LEU A 351 -26.11 16.15 8.72
CA LEU A 351 -26.35 14.70 8.65
C LEU A 351 -27.58 14.31 9.47
N LYS A 352 -27.77 14.88 10.66
CA LYS A 352 -28.96 14.64 11.48
C LYS A 352 -30.22 15.16 10.78
N GLU A 353 -30.21 16.35 10.20
CA GLU A 353 -31.33 16.86 9.40
C GLU A 353 -31.69 15.92 8.25
N LEU A 354 -30.68 15.54 7.45
CA LEU A 354 -30.85 14.73 6.25
C LEU A 354 -31.29 13.28 6.52
N THR A 355 -30.91 12.74 7.69
CA THR A 355 -31.27 11.37 8.10
C THR A 355 -32.61 11.32 8.85
N THR A 356 -33.05 12.44 9.44
CA THR A 356 -34.31 12.51 10.20
C THR A 356 -35.53 12.83 9.33
N THR A 357 -35.30 13.43 8.16
CA THR A 357 -36.29 13.67 7.08
C THR A 357 -36.30 12.52 6.08
#